data_AF-A0AA44WR74-F1
#
_entry.id   AF-A0AA44WR74-F1
#
_cell.length_a   1.000
_cell.length_b   1.000
_cell.length_c   1.000
_cell.angle_alpha   90.00
_cell.angle_beta   90.00
_cell.angle_gamma   90.00
#
_symmetry.space_group_name_H-M   'P 1'
#
loop_
_entity.id
_entity.type
_entity.pdbx_description
1 polymer ?
#
loop_
_entity_poly.entity_id
_entity_poly.type
_entity_poly.pdbx_seq_one_letter_code
_entity_poly.pdbx_strand_id
1 'polypeptide(L)'
;MQTALLSLDWLVDKGVQIRADATWQENSIKPCDTGSTIDTLVERFPTIDFSTMDPVYPDKTSDGAASYAYTRRAILARAETGLRNLQARPEKIVFVVSHSGFLRAGLTGFSFFNGDFRVFELVAAAEPRQLPQLRQWAATIRGGLGKSCVDVVELGHHLPDDEIRTATSN
;
A
#
# COMPACT_ATOMS: atom_id res chain seq x y z
N MET A 1 -9.83 -1.49 -5.36
CA MET A 1 -11.18 -1.89 -4.87
C MET A 1 -11.85 -2.88 -5.80
N GLN A 2 -12.17 -2.52 -7.06
CA GLN A 2 -12.80 -3.47 -7.99
C GLN A 2 -12.00 -4.78 -8.16
N THR A 3 -10.67 -4.73 -8.26
CA THR A 3 -9.82 -5.94 -8.26
C THR A 3 -10.02 -6.80 -7.01
N ALA A 4 -10.13 -6.20 -5.82
CA ALA A 4 -10.33 -6.95 -4.59
C ALA A 4 -11.68 -7.68 -4.60
N LEU A 5 -12.75 -7.00 -5.04
CA LEU A 5 -14.07 -7.59 -5.15
C LEU A 5 -14.09 -8.74 -6.18
N LEU A 6 -13.50 -8.55 -7.36
CA LEU A 6 -13.52 -9.59 -8.41
C LEU A 6 -12.60 -10.79 -8.13
N SER A 7 -11.56 -10.63 -7.32
CA SER A 7 -10.58 -11.70 -7.05
C SER A 7 -10.79 -12.41 -5.71
N LEU A 8 -11.53 -11.80 -4.79
CA LEU A 8 -11.73 -12.26 -3.43
C LEU A 8 -13.21 -12.32 -3.02
N ASP A 9 -14.16 -12.22 -3.96
CA ASP A 9 -15.60 -12.39 -3.69
C ASP A 9 -15.92 -13.69 -2.96
N TRP A 10 -15.27 -14.79 -3.33
CA TRP A 10 -15.42 -16.10 -2.68
C TRP A 10 -15.02 -16.11 -1.19
N LEU A 11 -14.19 -15.15 -0.74
CA LEU A 11 -13.89 -14.94 0.67
C LEU A 11 -14.95 -14.08 1.35
N VAL A 12 -15.48 -13.07 0.65
CA VAL A 12 -16.60 -12.25 1.12
C VAL A 12 -17.82 -13.11 1.37
N ASP A 13 -18.11 -14.07 0.49
CA ASP A 13 -19.19 -15.06 0.65
C ASP A 13 -19.02 -15.93 1.91
N LYS A 14 -17.78 -16.05 2.41
CA LYS A 14 -17.44 -16.76 3.65
C LYS A 14 -17.38 -15.85 4.87
N GLY A 15 -17.78 -14.58 4.74
CA GLY A 15 -17.82 -13.59 5.82
C GLY A 15 -16.50 -12.86 6.06
N VAL A 16 -15.51 -12.97 5.16
CA VAL A 16 -14.29 -12.16 5.26
C VAL A 16 -14.59 -10.73 4.82
N GLN A 17 -14.29 -9.77 5.69
CA GLN A 17 -14.52 -8.36 5.42
C GLN A 17 -13.39 -7.76 4.57
N ILE A 18 -13.75 -6.94 3.59
CA ILE A 18 -12.81 -6.09 2.86
C ILE A 18 -12.86 -4.69 3.48
N ARG A 19 -11.71 -4.19 3.93
CA ARG A 19 -11.56 -2.86 4.50
C ARG A 19 -10.72 -1.96 3.60
N ALA A 20 -11.17 -0.73 3.39
CA ALA A 20 -10.39 0.30 2.73
C ALA A 20 -9.37 0.92 3.71
N ASP A 21 -8.14 1.13 3.25
CA ASP A 21 -7.06 1.72 4.05
C ASP A 21 -6.16 2.57 3.15
N ALA A 22 -6.14 3.88 3.40
CA ALA A 22 -5.40 4.88 2.64
C ALA A 22 -3.88 4.66 2.66
N THR A 23 -3.37 3.92 3.65
CA THR A 23 -1.94 3.58 3.76
C THR A 23 -1.42 2.88 2.50
N TRP A 24 -2.29 2.11 1.82
CA TRP A 24 -1.98 1.27 0.66
C TRP A 24 -2.28 1.94 -0.70
N GLN A 25 -2.57 3.23 -0.71
CA GLN A 25 -2.80 4.00 -1.94
C GLN A 25 -1.53 4.05 -2.82
N GLU A 26 -1.68 4.21 -4.13
CA GLU A 26 -0.52 4.42 -5.03
C GLU A 26 0.33 5.62 -4.58
N ASN A 27 1.62 5.59 -4.90
CA ASN A 27 2.59 6.56 -4.44
C ASN A 27 2.42 7.95 -5.09
N SER A 28 2.09 8.02 -6.38
CA SER A 28 2.20 9.25 -7.18
C SER A 28 0.98 10.18 -7.05
N ILE A 29 1.15 11.43 -7.48
CA ILE A 29 0.09 12.46 -7.53
C ILE A 29 -0.57 12.59 -8.91
N LYS A 30 -0.29 11.66 -9.83
CA LYS A 30 -0.94 11.67 -11.14
C LYS A 30 -2.47 11.55 -10.96
N PRO A 31 -3.29 12.16 -11.83
CA PRO A 31 -4.75 12.09 -11.69
C PRO A 31 -5.32 10.67 -11.58
N CYS A 32 -4.67 9.68 -12.19
CA CYS A 32 -5.06 8.27 -12.09
C CYS A 32 -4.73 7.60 -10.73
N ASP A 33 -3.86 8.23 -9.92
CA ASP A 33 -3.29 7.68 -8.68
C ASP A 33 -3.82 8.38 -7.42
N THR A 34 -4.50 9.53 -7.57
CA THR A 34 -5.09 10.29 -6.45
C THR A 34 -6.39 9.65 -5.96
N GLY A 35 -7.18 9.00 -6.82
CA GLY A 35 -8.42 8.31 -6.43
C GLY A 35 -9.64 9.24 -6.33
N SER A 36 -10.81 8.66 -6.00
CA SER A 36 -12.09 9.40 -5.83
C SER A 36 -12.37 9.73 -4.37
N THR A 37 -13.31 10.63 -4.09
CA THR A 37 -13.72 10.96 -2.70
C THR A 37 -14.33 9.75 -1.98
N ILE A 38 -14.31 9.76 -0.65
CA ILE A 38 -14.87 8.68 0.18
C ILE A 38 -16.36 8.48 -0.13
N ASP A 39 -17.16 9.54 -0.22
CA ASP A 39 -18.60 9.45 -0.53
C ASP A 39 -18.85 8.73 -1.86
N THR A 40 -18.11 9.08 -2.91
CA THR A 40 -18.20 8.41 -4.21
C THR A 40 -17.80 6.93 -4.13
N LEU A 41 -16.80 6.60 -3.31
CA LEU A 41 -16.35 5.21 -3.15
C LEU A 41 -17.33 4.37 -2.33
N VAL A 42 -17.96 4.94 -1.31
CA VAL A 42 -19.01 4.28 -0.52
C VAL A 42 -20.22 3.97 -1.39
N GLU A 43 -20.66 4.93 -2.21
CA GLU A 43 -21.75 4.72 -3.17
C GLU A 43 -21.41 3.61 -4.17
N ARG A 44 -20.18 3.61 -4.70
CA ARG A 44 -19.75 2.67 -5.73
C ARG A 44 -19.43 1.27 -5.21
N PHE A 45 -18.94 1.14 -3.98
CA PHE A 45 -18.47 -0.11 -3.38
C PHE A 45 -19.08 -0.31 -1.98
N PRO A 46 -20.41 -0.45 -1.86
CA PRO A 46 -21.11 -0.45 -0.58
C PRO A 46 -20.77 -1.66 0.33
N THR A 47 -20.12 -2.69 -0.21
CA THR A 47 -19.68 -3.87 0.53
C THR A 47 -18.32 -3.73 1.19
N ILE A 48 -17.58 -2.66 0.90
CA ILE A 48 -16.27 -2.38 1.49
C ILE A 48 -16.45 -1.54 2.76
N ASP A 49 -15.77 -1.92 3.83
CA ASP A 49 -15.71 -1.17 5.08
C ASP A 49 -14.78 0.06 4.93
N PHE A 50 -15.37 1.26 4.99
CA PHE A 50 -14.66 2.54 4.97
C PHE A 50 -14.60 3.21 6.35
N SER A 51 -15.07 2.56 7.42
CA SER A 51 -15.23 3.18 8.74
C SER A 51 -13.91 3.70 9.35
N THR A 52 -12.78 3.17 8.92
CA THR A 52 -11.43 3.55 9.36
C THR A 52 -10.65 4.33 8.31
N MET A 53 -11.29 4.74 7.20
CA MET A 53 -10.62 5.49 6.15
C MET A 53 -10.18 6.85 6.69
N ASP A 54 -8.93 7.23 6.44
CA ASP A 54 -8.44 8.56 6.80
C ASP A 54 -9.24 9.63 6.02
N PRO A 55 -9.89 10.60 6.69
CA PRO A 55 -10.70 11.62 6.03
C PRO A 55 -9.88 12.56 5.13
N VAL A 56 -8.54 12.57 5.25
CA VAL A 56 -7.65 13.33 4.36
C VAL A 56 -7.62 12.72 2.96
N TYR A 57 -7.88 11.42 2.80
CA TYR A 57 -7.97 10.80 1.50
C TYR A 57 -9.10 11.44 0.66
N PRO A 58 -8.90 11.69 -0.65
CA PRO A 58 -7.79 11.25 -1.51
C PRO A 58 -6.57 12.19 -1.60
N ASP A 59 -6.53 13.26 -0.81
CA ASP A 59 -5.51 14.31 -0.95
C ASP A 59 -4.09 13.80 -0.65
N LYS A 60 -3.12 14.33 -1.39
CA LYS A 60 -1.68 14.05 -1.28
C LYS A 60 -0.82 15.33 -1.30
N THR A 61 -1.46 16.50 -1.35
CA THR A 61 -0.81 17.76 -1.72
C THR A 61 -0.98 18.85 -0.67
N SER A 62 -2.08 18.88 0.09
CA SER A 62 -2.21 19.83 1.19
C SER A 62 -1.25 19.52 2.34
N ASP A 63 -0.99 20.51 3.18
CA ASP A 63 -0.17 20.31 4.39
C ASP A 63 -0.79 19.26 5.34
N GLY A 64 -2.12 19.11 5.34
CA GLY A 64 -2.82 18.06 6.10
C GLY A 64 -2.61 16.65 5.53
N ALA A 65 -2.20 16.55 4.26
CA ALA A 65 -1.93 15.31 3.54
C ALA A 65 -0.44 14.96 3.45
N ALA A 66 0.41 15.58 4.27
CA ALA A 66 1.86 15.36 4.24
C ALA A 66 2.27 13.88 4.40
N SER A 67 1.49 13.07 5.12
CA SER A 67 1.70 11.61 5.24
C SER A 67 1.50 10.86 3.92
N TYR A 68 0.72 11.41 2.99
CA TYR A 68 0.41 10.82 1.68
C TYR A 68 1.21 11.43 0.53
N ALA A 69 2.10 12.37 0.81
CA ALA A 69 2.90 13.06 -0.19
C ALA A 69 3.73 12.08 -1.04
N TYR A 70 3.93 12.43 -2.31
CA TYR A 70 4.83 11.70 -3.20
C TYR A 70 6.28 12.08 -2.90
N THR A 71 6.78 11.71 -1.72
CA THR A 71 8.19 11.84 -1.31
C THR A 71 8.71 10.55 -0.72
N ARG A 72 10.02 10.33 -0.80
CA ARG A 72 10.71 9.16 -0.26
C ARG A 72 10.37 8.97 1.21
N ARG A 73 10.42 10.03 2.02
CA ARG A 73 10.13 9.97 3.45
C ARG A 73 8.68 9.56 3.71
N ALA A 74 7.70 10.20 3.07
CA ALA A 74 6.29 9.93 3.30
C ALA A 74 5.91 8.50 2.88
N ILE A 75 6.39 8.04 1.72
CA ILE A 75 6.08 6.71 1.20
C ILE A 75 6.69 5.60 2.06
N LEU A 76 7.96 5.76 2.48
CA LEU A 76 8.59 4.79 3.38
C LEU A 76 7.85 4.76 4.72
N ALA A 77 7.60 5.92 5.35
CA ALA A 77 6.88 5.98 6.63
C ALA A 77 5.46 5.36 6.55
N ARG A 78 4.75 5.52 5.43
CA ARG A 78 3.48 4.83 5.18
C ARG A 78 3.64 3.32 5.07
N ALA A 79 4.63 2.84 4.31
CA ALA A 79 4.90 1.41 4.20
C ALA A 79 5.25 0.78 5.57
N GLU A 80 6.03 1.49 6.39
CA GLU A 80 6.32 1.10 7.78
C GLU A 80 5.05 0.99 8.63
N THR A 81 4.19 1.99 8.54
CA THR A 81 2.89 2.01 9.25
C THR A 81 2.02 0.84 8.81
N GLY A 82 1.94 0.58 7.51
CA GLY A 82 1.22 -0.57 6.95
C GLY A 82 1.75 -1.90 7.48
N LEU A 83 3.07 -2.09 7.55
CA LEU A 83 3.69 -3.28 8.12
C LEU A 83 3.38 -3.47 9.60
N ARG A 84 3.47 -2.40 10.41
CA ARG A 84 3.14 -2.46 11.84
C ARG A 84 1.67 -2.79 12.05
N ASN A 85 0.79 -2.21 11.24
CA ASN A 85 -0.64 -2.50 11.27
C ASN A 85 -0.90 -3.97 10.94
N LEU A 86 -0.26 -4.53 9.90
CA LEU A 86 -0.36 -5.95 9.56
C LEU A 86 0.17 -6.86 10.67
N GLN A 87 1.29 -6.51 11.30
CA GLN A 87 1.87 -7.30 12.39
C GLN A 87 0.97 -7.35 13.63
N ALA A 88 0.20 -6.29 13.89
CA ALA A 88 -0.73 -6.23 15.02
C ALA A 88 -2.05 -6.99 14.77
N ARG A 89 -2.27 -7.51 13.56
CA ARG A 89 -3.50 -8.21 13.20
C ARG A 89 -3.53 -9.64 13.75
N PRO A 90 -4.70 -10.12 14.20
CA PRO A 90 -4.85 -11.50 14.67
C PRO A 90 -4.98 -12.52 13.52
N GLU A 91 -5.28 -12.10 12.29
CA GLU A 91 -5.46 -13.00 11.16
C GLU A 91 -4.15 -13.66 10.72
N LYS A 92 -4.21 -14.98 10.43
CA LYS A 92 -3.05 -15.74 9.95
C LYS A 92 -2.65 -15.41 8.52
N ILE A 93 -3.60 -14.95 7.72
CA ILE A 93 -3.43 -14.59 6.31
C ILE A 93 -4.18 -13.29 6.08
N VAL A 94 -3.49 -12.30 5.51
CA VAL A 94 -4.07 -11.01 5.14
C VAL A 94 -3.80 -10.77 3.67
N PHE A 95 -4.85 -10.44 2.91
CA PHE A 95 -4.72 -10.03 1.52
C PHE A 95 -4.60 -8.51 1.45
N VAL A 96 -3.52 -8.03 0.86
CA VAL A 96 -3.33 -6.61 0.55
C VAL A 96 -3.46 -6.43 -0.97
N VAL A 97 -4.45 -5.65 -1.38
CA VAL A 97 -4.65 -5.29 -2.79
C VAL A 97 -4.26 -3.83 -2.97
N SER A 98 -3.12 -3.60 -3.62
CA SER A 98 -2.50 -2.27 -3.75
C SER A 98 -1.91 -2.11 -5.16
N HIS A 99 -1.14 -1.04 -5.36
CA HIS A 99 -0.58 -0.65 -6.64
C HIS A 99 0.93 -0.91 -6.71
N SER A 100 1.42 -1.11 -7.94
CA SER A 100 2.81 -1.52 -8.18
C SER A 100 3.84 -0.50 -7.71
N GLY A 101 3.58 0.81 -7.85
CA GLY A 101 4.54 1.85 -7.48
C GLY A 101 4.80 1.84 -5.98
N PHE A 102 3.73 1.85 -5.18
CA PHE A 102 3.81 1.76 -3.73
C PHE A 102 4.43 0.44 -3.25
N LEU A 103 3.96 -0.71 -3.74
CA LEU A 103 4.49 -2.02 -3.31
C LEU A 103 5.97 -2.19 -3.67
N ARG A 104 6.40 -1.70 -4.83
CA ARG A 104 7.81 -1.78 -5.27
C ARG A 104 8.70 -0.82 -4.49
N ALA A 105 8.37 0.47 -4.51
CA ALA A 105 9.26 1.50 -3.98
C ALA A 105 9.17 1.66 -2.46
N GLY A 106 7.99 1.44 -1.87
CA GLY A 106 7.77 1.65 -0.44
C GLY A 106 8.01 0.40 0.41
N LEU A 107 7.68 -0.79 -0.11
CA LEU A 107 7.46 -1.95 0.76
C LEU A 107 8.34 -3.17 0.47
N THR A 108 8.39 -3.65 -0.77
CA THR A 108 8.91 -4.99 -1.08
C THR A 108 10.17 -4.97 -1.94
N GLY A 109 10.42 -3.90 -2.69
CA GLY A 109 11.48 -3.85 -3.71
C GLY A 109 11.16 -4.61 -5.00
N PHE A 110 10.11 -5.46 -5.02
CA PHE A 110 9.74 -6.25 -6.20
C PHE A 110 8.81 -5.50 -7.13
N SER A 111 8.91 -5.79 -8.43
CA SER A 111 8.00 -5.25 -9.43
C SER A 111 6.73 -6.09 -9.53
N PHE A 112 5.59 -5.43 -9.80
CA PHE A 112 4.28 -6.05 -9.95
C PHE A 112 3.65 -5.58 -11.26
N PHE A 113 3.39 -6.51 -12.18
CA PHE A 113 2.54 -6.25 -13.33
C PHE A 113 1.06 -6.43 -12.96
N ASN A 114 0.15 -5.94 -13.81
CA ASN A 114 -1.29 -6.06 -13.55
C ASN A 114 -1.72 -7.52 -13.34
N GLY A 115 -2.40 -7.79 -12.23
CA GLY A 115 -2.86 -9.13 -11.85
C GLY A 115 -1.77 -10.04 -11.27
N ASP A 116 -0.59 -9.51 -10.95
CA ASP A 116 0.43 -10.25 -10.18
C ASP A 116 0.04 -10.33 -8.69
N PHE A 117 0.50 -11.39 -8.03
CA PHE A 117 0.37 -11.57 -6.59
C PHE A 117 1.64 -12.22 -6.03
N ARG A 118 1.98 -11.89 -4.78
CA ARG A 118 3.14 -12.41 -4.07
C ARG A 118 2.74 -12.80 -2.67
N VAL A 119 3.33 -13.87 -2.15
CA VAL A 119 3.16 -14.26 -0.75
C VAL A 119 4.42 -13.89 0.02
N PHE A 120 4.23 -13.16 1.10
CA PHE A 120 5.29 -12.79 2.03
C PHE A 120 4.96 -13.27 3.43
N GLU A 121 5.96 -13.77 4.13
CA GLU A 121 5.91 -13.99 5.56
C GLU A 121 6.44 -12.74 6.26
N LEU A 122 5.70 -12.28 7.27
CA LEU A 122 6.20 -11.26 8.19
C LEU A 122 7.11 -11.95 9.20
N VAL A 123 8.41 -11.74 9.05
CA VAL A 123 9.42 -12.20 10.00
C VAL A 123 9.54 -11.12 11.07
N ALA A 124 9.12 -11.47 12.29
CA ALA A 124 9.19 -10.56 13.44
C ALA A 124 10.61 -10.02 13.62
N ALA A 125 10.71 -8.73 13.93
CA ALA A 125 11.98 -8.13 14.25
C ALA A 125 12.53 -8.70 15.57
N ALA A 126 13.85 -8.79 15.68
CA ALA A 126 14.50 -9.18 16.93
C ALA A 126 14.28 -8.13 18.04
N GLU A 127 14.16 -6.85 17.64
CA GLU A 127 14.02 -5.72 18.54
C GLU A 127 12.67 -5.01 18.36
N PRO A 128 11.99 -4.56 19.44
CA PRO A 128 10.67 -3.95 19.37
C PRO A 128 10.54 -2.71 18.47
N ARG A 129 11.63 -1.96 18.28
CA ARG A 129 11.63 -0.75 17.41
C ARG A 129 11.88 -1.05 15.95
N GLN A 130 12.47 -2.20 15.64
CA GLN A 130 12.79 -2.58 14.26
C GLN A 130 11.52 -3.08 13.56
N LEU A 131 11.44 -2.81 12.26
CA LEU A 131 10.31 -3.24 11.43
C LEU A 131 10.38 -4.75 11.16
N PRO A 132 9.23 -5.43 11.03
CA PRO A 132 9.23 -6.80 10.56
C PRO A 132 9.81 -6.86 9.14
N GLN A 133 10.55 -7.93 8.85
CA GLN A 133 11.06 -8.17 7.51
C GLN A 133 10.03 -8.94 6.69
N LEU A 134 9.98 -8.67 5.39
CA LEU A 134 9.17 -9.44 4.46
C LEU A 134 10.02 -10.52 3.79
N ARG A 135 9.71 -11.79 4.07
CA ARG A 135 10.32 -12.93 3.38
C ARG A 135 9.37 -13.45 2.32
N GLN A 136 9.72 -13.27 1.05
CA GLN A 136 8.90 -13.76 -0.06
C GLN A 136 8.99 -15.29 -0.20
N TRP A 137 7.85 -15.92 -0.51
CA TRP A 137 7.83 -17.32 -0.94
C TRP A 137 8.44 -17.47 -2.33
N ALA A 138 9.38 -18.42 -2.46
CA ALA A 138 10.05 -18.70 -3.74
C ALA A 138 9.07 -19.07 -4.86
N ALA A 139 8.00 -19.80 -4.52
CA ALA A 139 6.96 -20.22 -5.46
C ALA A 139 6.23 -19.05 -6.13
N THR A 140 6.24 -17.86 -5.52
CA THR A 140 5.58 -16.67 -6.09
C THR A 140 6.57 -15.67 -6.67
N ILE A 141 7.82 -16.05 -6.97
CA ILE A 141 8.80 -15.16 -7.68
C ILE A 141 8.32 -14.80 -9.09
N ARG A 142 7.43 -15.58 -9.69
CA ARG A 142 6.73 -15.24 -10.94
C ARG A 142 5.23 -15.44 -10.76
N GLY A 143 4.65 -14.69 -9.82
CA GLY A 143 3.22 -14.76 -9.52
C GLY A 143 2.32 -14.30 -10.68
N GLY A 144 1.02 -14.54 -10.51
CA GLY A 144 -0.02 -14.19 -11.49
C GLY A 144 0.28 -14.73 -12.90
N LEU A 145 0.48 -13.82 -13.86
CA LEU A 145 0.77 -14.13 -15.26
C LEU A 145 2.28 -14.28 -15.57
N GLY A 146 3.16 -14.19 -14.57
CA GLY A 146 4.61 -14.35 -14.73
C GLY A 146 5.31 -13.22 -15.50
N LYS A 147 4.66 -12.05 -15.65
CA LYS A 147 5.13 -10.91 -16.45
C LYS A 147 5.98 -9.89 -15.68
N SER A 148 6.02 -9.99 -14.35
CA SER A 148 6.77 -9.06 -13.51
C SER A 148 8.27 -9.30 -13.58
N CYS A 149 9.04 -8.21 -13.55
CA CYS A 149 10.49 -8.29 -13.34
C CYS A 149 10.79 -8.91 -11.96
N VAL A 150 11.84 -9.73 -11.90
CA VAL A 150 12.28 -10.42 -10.67
C VAL A 150 13.37 -9.66 -9.91
N ASP A 151 13.94 -8.62 -10.52
CA ASP A 151 14.97 -7.80 -9.91
C ASP A 151 14.39 -7.00 -8.74
N VAL A 152 15.12 -7.01 -7.64
CA VAL A 152 14.79 -6.28 -6.42
C VAL A 152 15.46 -4.92 -6.47
N VAL A 153 14.70 -3.87 -6.17
CA VAL A 153 15.27 -2.54 -5.96
C VAL A 153 15.31 -2.17 -4.49
N GLU A 154 16.21 -1.25 -4.16
CA GLU A 154 16.24 -0.63 -2.84
C GLU A 154 14.93 0.13 -2.57
N LEU A 155 14.44 0.07 -1.34
CA LEU A 155 13.29 0.86 -0.93
C LEU A 155 13.62 2.35 -0.99
N GLY A 156 12.70 3.14 -1.53
CA GLY A 156 12.91 4.55 -1.80
C GLY A 156 13.54 4.85 -3.16
N HIS A 157 13.94 3.83 -3.92
CA HIS A 157 14.59 4.05 -5.21
C HIS A 157 13.66 4.76 -6.21
N HIS A 158 14.18 5.82 -6.85
CA HIS A 158 13.46 6.74 -7.74
C HIS A 158 12.30 7.54 -7.11
N LEU A 159 12.17 7.54 -5.78
CA LEU A 159 11.27 8.48 -5.11
C LEU A 159 11.98 9.82 -4.92
N PRO A 160 11.27 10.95 -5.10
CA PRO A 160 11.87 12.25 -4.87
C PRO A 160 12.12 12.46 -3.38
N ASP A 161 13.21 13.15 -3.05
CA ASP A 161 13.43 13.61 -1.67
C ASP A 161 12.39 14.68 -1.31
N ASP A 162 12.25 14.96 -0.01
CA ASP A 162 11.45 16.11 0.39
C ASP A 162 12.11 17.38 -0.19
N GLU A 163 11.34 18.21 -0.88
CA GLU A 163 11.81 19.56 -1.19
C GLU A 163 12.16 20.24 0.13
N ILE A 164 13.43 20.61 0.29
CA ILE A 164 13.85 21.49 1.38
C ILE A 164 13.08 22.78 1.16
N ARG A 165 11.98 22.98 1.92
CA ARG A 165 11.35 24.30 2.04
C ARG A 165 12.41 25.19 2.71
N THR A 166 13.28 25.79 1.92
CA THR A 166 14.09 26.91 2.37
C THR A 166 13.10 27.97 2.80
N ALA A 167 12.99 28.17 4.10
CA ALA A 167 12.22 29.27 4.65
C ALA A 167 12.83 30.56 4.11
N THR A 168 12.31 31.07 3.00
CA THR A 168 12.49 32.47 2.65
C THR A 168 11.61 33.25 3.61
N SER A 169 12.23 33.65 4.72
CA SER A 169 11.74 34.74 5.55
C SER A 169 11.65 35.99 4.67
N ASN A 170 10.45 36.55 4.56
CA ASN A 170 10.20 37.95 4.21
C ASN A 170 9.41 38.56 5.36
#